data_AF-A0A0G0UBB2-F1
#
_entry.id   AF-A0A0G0UBB2-F1
#
_cell.length_a   1.000
_cell.length_b   1.000
_cell.length_c   1.000
_cell.angle_alpha   90.00
_cell.angle_beta   90.00
_cell.angle_gamma   90.00
#
_symmetry.space_group_name_H-M   'P 1'
#
loop_
_entity.id
_entity.type
_entity.pdbx_description
1 polymer ?
#
loop_
_entity_poly.entity_id
_entity_poly.type
_entity_poly.pdbx_seq_one_letter_code
_entity_poly.pdbx_strand_id
1 'polypeptide(L)'
;CKIQEMKKDSIWYSTVLIVIFVAFMATAYWFFKSPYFVVVDAWIKTNMVLYVSALFIYKSIGVLFPPIPAGVVTMASIPFLGWFVAYMVDMAGSIFGGMFAYWLGKKYGRKILKKIFSDSIVNKIVKTKVKKGKEIEAVFMFRVLLGSTILEAVYYGAGFLKIPFGKFLIGASLSHLKTKGRYFE
;
A
#
# COMPACT_ATOMS: atom_id res chain seq x y z
N CYS A 1 2.95 -15.69 -36.13
CA CYS A 1 1.69 -15.11 -35.62
C CYS A 1 1.71 -14.77 -34.14
N LYS A 2 1.80 -15.73 -33.21
CA LYS A 2 1.57 -15.50 -31.77
C LYS A 2 2.43 -14.40 -31.10
N ILE A 3 3.68 -14.23 -31.54
CA ILE A 3 4.59 -13.20 -31.00
C ILE A 3 4.21 -11.78 -31.45
N GLN A 4 3.64 -11.63 -32.66
CA GLN A 4 3.22 -10.32 -33.17
C GLN A 4 1.88 -9.87 -32.56
N GLU A 5 0.96 -10.79 -32.26
CA GLU A 5 -0.28 -10.47 -31.54
C GLU A 5 0.00 -10.04 -30.10
N MET A 6 0.87 -10.76 -29.36
CA MET A 6 1.26 -10.36 -27.99
C MET A 6 1.91 -8.97 -27.93
N LYS A 7 2.68 -8.58 -28.97
CA LYS A 7 3.30 -7.25 -29.03
C LYS A 7 2.27 -6.14 -29.29
N LYS A 8 1.27 -6.41 -30.15
CA LYS A 8 0.17 -5.47 -30.45
C LYS A 8 -0.71 -5.24 -29.22
N ASP A 9 -1.05 -6.32 -28.50
CA ASP A 9 -1.85 -6.23 -27.26
C ASP A 9 -1.10 -5.47 -26.17
N SER A 10 0.21 -5.74 -26.00
CA SER A 10 1.06 -5.02 -25.05
C SER A 10 1.15 -3.51 -25.36
N ILE A 11 1.27 -3.13 -26.64
CA ILE A 11 1.28 -1.73 -27.04
C ILE A 11 -0.09 -1.09 -26.77
N TRP A 12 -1.20 -1.77 -27.08
CA TRP A 12 -2.54 -1.29 -26.79
C TRP A 12 -2.77 -1.04 -25.30
N TYR A 13 -2.46 -2.00 -24.43
CA TYR A 13 -2.56 -1.83 -22.98
C TYR A 13 -1.71 -0.65 -22.50
N SER A 14 -0.49 -0.52 -23.01
CA SER A 14 0.41 0.58 -22.66
C SER A 14 -0.17 1.94 -23.06
N THR A 15 -0.73 2.06 -24.27
CA THR A 15 -1.38 3.28 -24.74
C THR A 15 -2.61 3.62 -23.91
N VAL A 16 -3.46 2.64 -23.59
CA VAL A 16 -4.64 2.85 -22.73
C VAL A 16 -4.24 3.36 -21.34
N LEU A 17 -3.21 2.76 -20.72
CA LEU A 17 -2.71 3.20 -19.42
C LEU A 17 -2.18 4.63 -19.45
N ILE A 18 -1.45 5.01 -20.52
CA ILE A 18 -0.96 6.38 -20.70
C ILE A 18 -2.12 7.36 -20.81
N VAL A 19 -3.15 7.05 -21.62
CA VAL A 19 -4.32 7.92 -21.77
C VAL A 19 -5.07 8.09 -20.44
N ILE A 20 -5.27 7.02 -19.69
CA ILE A 20 -5.89 7.07 -18.36
C ILE A 20 -5.05 7.94 -17.41
N PHE A 21 -3.73 7.77 -17.40
CA PHE A 21 -2.84 8.55 -16.56
C PHE A 21 -2.88 10.06 -16.90
N VAL A 22 -2.84 10.40 -18.20
CA VAL A 22 -2.94 11.80 -18.66
C VAL A 22 -4.29 12.40 -18.30
N ALA A 23 -5.40 11.66 -18.48
CA ALA A 23 -6.73 12.10 -18.08
C ALA A 23 -6.83 12.32 -16.57
N PHE A 24 -6.25 11.43 -15.76
CA PHE A 24 -6.17 11.58 -14.31
C PHE A 24 -5.39 12.84 -13.90
N MET A 25 -4.25 13.12 -14.55
CA MET A 25 -3.47 14.33 -14.30
C MET A 25 -4.22 15.61 -14.72
N ALA A 26 -4.90 15.60 -15.87
CA ALA A 26 -5.68 16.74 -16.35
C ALA A 26 -6.86 17.06 -15.44
N THR A 27 -7.59 16.03 -14.99
CA THR A 27 -8.70 16.18 -14.04
C THR A 27 -8.22 16.65 -12.67
N ALA A 28 -7.11 16.13 -12.17
CA ALA A 28 -6.49 16.62 -10.92
C ALA A 28 -6.10 18.09 -11.04
N TYR A 29 -5.43 18.48 -12.14
CA TYR A 29 -5.06 19.87 -12.39
C TYR A 29 -6.26 20.80 -12.45
N TRP A 30 -7.32 20.39 -13.15
CA TRP A 30 -8.57 21.14 -13.22
C TRP A 30 -9.21 21.30 -11.83
N PHE A 31 -9.23 20.23 -11.03
CA PHE A 31 -9.77 20.27 -9.67
C PHE A 31 -9.01 21.28 -8.79
N PHE A 32 -7.68 21.29 -8.83
CA PHE A 32 -6.86 22.24 -8.06
C PHE A 32 -7.11 23.71 -8.43
N LYS A 33 -7.49 24.00 -9.68
CA LYS A 33 -7.86 25.36 -10.12
C LYS A 33 -9.34 25.69 -9.92
N SER A 34 -10.16 24.70 -9.61
CA SER A 34 -11.59 24.89 -9.47
C SER A 34 -11.95 25.57 -8.14
N PRO A 35 -13.06 26.33 -8.08
CA PRO A 35 -13.58 26.87 -6.82
C PRO A 35 -13.87 25.80 -5.76
N TYR A 36 -14.10 24.55 -6.18
CA TYR A 36 -14.34 23.43 -5.28
C TYR A 36 -13.14 23.12 -4.39
N PHE A 37 -11.92 23.35 -4.87
CA PHE A 37 -10.72 23.15 -4.05
C PHE A 37 -10.75 24.02 -2.79
N VAL A 38 -11.15 25.30 -2.92
CA VAL A 38 -11.23 26.24 -1.80
C VAL A 38 -12.30 25.81 -0.79
N VAL A 39 -13.45 25.34 -1.26
CA VAL A 39 -14.53 24.84 -0.39
C VAL A 39 -14.07 23.60 0.40
N VAL A 40 -13.40 22.66 -0.28
CA VAL A 40 -12.89 21.44 0.35
C VAL A 40 -11.77 21.77 1.34
N ASP A 41 -10.83 22.64 0.96
CA ASP A 41 -9.73 23.08 1.82
C ASP A 41 -10.24 23.77 3.08
N ALA A 42 -11.20 24.69 2.95
CA ALA A 42 -11.83 25.35 4.08
C ALA A 42 -12.51 24.33 5.02
N TRP A 43 -13.28 23.38 4.45
CA TRP A 43 -13.95 22.35 5.25
C TRP A 43 -12.95 21.44 5.98
N ILE A 44 -11.86 21.01 5.31
CA ILE A 44 -10.81 20.18 5.92
C ILE A 44 -10.12 20.95 7.04
N LYS A 45 -9.81 22.23 6.85
CA LYS A 45 -9.18 23.06 7.88
C LYS A 45 -10.09 23.23 9.11
N THR A 46 -11.39 23.40 8.92
CA THR A 46 -12.36 23.44 10.03
C THR A 46 -12.53 22.08 10.71
N ASN A 47 -12.47 20.98 9.97
CA ASN A 47 -12.75 19.61 10.46
C ASN A 47 -11.52 18.70 10.41
N MET A 48 -10.35 19.24 10.76
CA MET A 48 -9.07 18.56 10.54
C MET A 48 -9.00 17.20 11.23
N VAL A 49 -9.46 17.10 12.47
CA VAL A 49 -9.47 15.85 13.24
C VAL A 49 -10.31 14.77 12.54
N LEU A 50 -11.52 15.12 12.11
CA LEU A 50 -12.42 14.19 11.41
C LEU A 50 -11.79 13.68 10.11
N TYR A 51 -11.22 14.59 9.31
CA TYR A 51 -10.59 14.22 8.04
C TYR A 51 -9.37 13.31 8.25
N VAL A 52 -8.51 13.64 9.21
CA VAL A 52 -7.33 12.82 9.56
C VAL A 52 -7.75 11.43 10.06
N SER A 53 -8.75 11.35 10.94
CA SER A 53 -9.28 10.07 11.41
C SER A 53 -9.90 9.24 10.29
N ALA A 54 -10.67 9.86 9.40
CA ALA A 54 -11.25 9.18 8.24
C ALA A 54 -10.16 8.66 7.29
N LEU A 55 -9.14 9.48 7.02
CA LEU A 55 -8.00 9.11 6.19
C LEU A 55 -7.20 7.93 6.80
N PHE A 56 -7.00 7.94 8.11
CA PHE A 56 -6.36 6.85 8.85
C PHE A 56 -7.15 5.54 8.74
N ILE A 57 -8.48 5.58 8.92
CA ILE A 57 -9.35 4.41 8.81
C ILE A 57 -9.32 3.88 7.37
N TYR A 58 -9.50 4.77 6.39
CA TYR A 58 -9.46 4.41 4.98
C TYR A 58 -8.12 3.75 4.61
N LYS A 59 -7.01 4.32 5.08
CA LYS A 59 -5.67 3.74 4.86
C LYS A 59 -5.54 2.35 5.49
N SER A 60 -6.00 2.19 6.73
CA SER A 60 -5.95 0.92 7.45
C SER A 60 -6.76 -0.17 6.75
N ILE A 61 -7.95 0.18 6.25
CA ILE A 61 -8.80 -0.72 5.46
C ILE A 61 -8.14 -1.05 4.12
N GLY A 62 -7.53 -0.07 3.45
CA GLY A 62 -6.85 -0.34 2.19
C GLY A 62 -5.65 -1.29 2.31
N VAL A 63 -4.98 -1.28 3.47
CA VAL A 63 -3.91 -2.26 3.77
C VAL A 63 -4.48 -3.66 4.03
N LEU A 64 -5.73 -3.76 4.51
CA LEU A 64 -6.43 -5.04 4.67
C LEU A 64 -6.94 -5.58 3.33
N PHE A 65 -7.33 -4.69 2.42
CA PHE A 65 -7.90 -5.02 1.12
C PHE A 65 -7.03 -4.44 0.00
N PRO A 66 -6.06 -5.22 -0.53
CA PRO A 66 -5.15 -4.79 -1.59
C PRO A 66 -5.78 -4.11 -2.82
N PRO A 67 -7.02 -4.42 -3.24
CA PRO A 67 -7.65 -3.72 -4.36
C PRO A 67 -7.90 -2.23 -4.12
N ILE A 68 -7.90 -1.75 -2.87
CA ILE A 68 -8.22 -0.36 -2.54
C ILE A 68 -6.95 0.50 -2.68
N PRO A 69 -6.94 1.52 -3.55
CA PRO A 69 -5.75 2.34 -3.81
C PRO A 69 -5.53 3.38 -2.71
N ALA A 70 -5.22 2.93 -1.49
CA ALA A 70 -5.09 3.82 -0.33
C ALA A 70 -3.90 4.79 -0.43
N GLY A 71 -2.83 4.40 -1.14
CA GLY A 71 -1.68 5.27 -1.38
C GLY A 71 -2.05 6.54 -2.16
N VAL A 72 -2.88 6.41 -3.19
CA VAL A 72 -3.29 7.54 -4.05
C VAL A 72 -4.08 8.57 -3.24
N VAL A 73 -4.99 8.10 -2.38
CA VAL A 73 -5.79 8.99 -1.52
C VAL A 73 -4.90 9.71 -0.51
N THR A 74 -3.94 9.03 0.13
CA THR A 74 -3.00 9.70 1.04
C THR A 74 -2.11 10.72 0.34
N MET A 75 -1.74 10.50 -0.93
CA MET A 75 -0.99 11.47 -1.73
C MET A 75 -1.86 12.68 -2.12
N ALA A 76 -3.12 12.44 -2.49
CA ALA A 76 -4.08 13.49 -2.78
C ALA A 76 -4.39 14.39 -1.56
N SER A 77 -4.17 13.89 -0.33
CA SER A 77 -4.31 14.66 0.90
C SER A 77 -3.15 15.61 1.20
N ILE A 78 -2.00 15.48 0.53
CA ILE A 78 -0.79 16.29 0.78
C ILE A 78 -1.04 17.80 0.62
N PRO A 79 -1.73 18.30 -0.41
CA PRO A 79 -1.99 19.74 -0.58
C PRO A 79 -2.82 20.34 0.56
N PHE A 80 -3.63 19.53 1.25
CA PHE A 80 -4.52 19.99 2.33
C PHE A 80 -3.87 19.89 3.72
N LEU A 81 -3.20 18.77 4.01
CA LEU A 81 -2.63 18.47 5.33
C LEU A 81 -1.14 18.80 5.45
N GLY A 82 -0.47 19.04 4.32
CA GLY A 82 0.97 19.07 4.23
C GLY A 82 1.59 17.67 4.20
N TRP A 83 2.83 17.60 3.73
CA TRP A 83 3.55 16.33 3.51
C TRP A 83 3.78 15.56 4.81
N PHE A 84 4.11 16.25 5.90
CA PHE A 84 4.47 15.62 7.17
C PHE A 84 3.28 14.92 7.82
N VAL A 85 2.14 15.59 7.93
CA VAL A 85 0.92 15.02 8.52
C VAL A 85 0.39 13.87 7.65
N ALA A 86 0.35 14.05 6.33
CA ALA A 86 -0.04 12.98 5.41
C ALA A 86 0.87 11.75 5.52
N TYR A 87 2.18 11.95 5.69
CA TYR A 87 3.14 10.88 5.92
C TYR A 87 2.92 10.15 7.26
N MET A 88 2.67 10.90 8.34
CA MET A 88 2.36 10.31 9.66
C MET A 88 1.09 9.45 9.60
N VAL A 89 0.04 9.93 8.94
CA VAL A 89 -1.21 9.17 8.76
C VAL A 89 -0.99 7.92 7.90
N ASP A 90 -0.23 8.04 6.81
CA ASP A 90 0.14 6.90 5.95
C ASP A 90 0.91 5.84 6.74
N MET A 91 1.90 6.24 7.54
CA MET A 91 2.69 5.34 8.37
C MET A 91 1.83 4.67 9.44
N ALA A 92 1.07 5.45 10.22
CA ALA A 92 0.23 4.94 11.28
C ALA A 92 -0.84 3.99 10.75
N GLY A 93 -1.55 4.37 9.67
CA GLY A 93 -2.57 3.54 9.04
C GLY A 93 -2.00 2.26 8.44
N SER A 94 -0.79 2.31 7.86
CA SER A 94 -0.12 1.13 7.33
C SER A 94 0.29 0.14 8.43
N ILE A 95 0.83 0.65 9.54
CA ILE A 95 1.18 -0.19 10.70
C ILE A 95 -0.09 -0.80 11.29
N PHE A 96 -1.13 0.01 11.52
CA PHE A 96 -2.38 -0.45 12.13
C PHE A 96 -3.09 -1.49 11.24
N GLY A 97 -3.32 -1.20 9.96
CA GLY A 97 -3.87 -2.17 9.02
C GLY A 97 -2.99 -3.43 8.89
N GLY A 98 -1.66 -3.26 8.91
CA GLY A 98 -0.70 -4.35 8.89
C GLY A 98 -0.78 -5.26 10.12
N MET A 99 -1.07 -4.72 11.30
CA MET A 99 -1.29 -5.51 12.52
C MET A 99 -2.51 -6.44 12.37
N PHE A 100 -3.61 -5.94 11.80
CA PHE A 100 -4.78 -6.78 11.53
C PHE A 100 -4.51 -7.82 10.44
N ALA A 101 -3.82 -7.44 9.35
CA ALA A 101 -3.41 -8.38 8.31
C ALA A 101 -2.51 -9.49 8.85
N TYR A 102 -1.54 -9.15 9.70
CA TYR A 102 -0.69 -10.12 10.42
C TYR A 102 -1.53 -11.07 11.28
N TRP A 103 -2.47 -10.54 12.06
CA TRP A 103 -3.32 -11.35 12.93
C TRP A 103 -4.22 -12.30 12.12
N LEU A 104 -4.82 -11.83 11.03
CA LEU A 104 -5.61 -12.64 10.10
C LEU A 104 -4.76 -13.74 9.46
N GLY A 105 -3.54 -13.42 9.00
CA GLY A 105 -2.59 -14.38 8.45
C GLY A 105 -2.18 -15.44 9.47
N LYS A 106 -2.00 -15.06 10.74
CA LYS A 106 -1.65 -15.98 11.83
C LYS A 106 -2.81 -16.91 12.20
N LYS A 107 -4.06 -16.40 12.22
CA LYS A 107 -5.25 -17.17 12.63
C LYS A 107 -5.80 -18.07 11.53
N TYR A 108 -5.93 -17.55 10.30
CA TYR A 108 -6.59 -18.26 9.19
C TYR A 108 -5.60 -18.91 8.21
N GLY A 109 -4.32 -18.57 8.32
CA GLY A 109 -3.23 -19.20 7.59
C GLY A 109 -3.42 -19.17 6.07
N ARG A 110 -3.21 -20.33 5.42
CA ARG A 110 -3.24 -20.44 3.95
C ARG A 110 -4.60 -20.12 3.34
N LYS A 111 -5.71 -20.31 4.07
CA LYS A 111 -7.08 -20.10 3.54
C LYS A 111 -7.33 -18.63 3.19
N ILE A 112 -6.93 -17.69 4.05
CA ILE A 112 -7.11 -16.26 3.79
C ILE A 112 -6.16 -15.75 2.70
N LEU A 113 -4.92 -16.25 2.69
CA LEU A 113 -3.91 -15.91 1.68
C LEU A 113 -4.39 -16.23 0.25
N LYS A 114 -4.98 -17.41 0.04
CA LYS A 114 -5.54 -17.81 -1.27
C LYS A 114 -6.77 -17.02 -1.70
N LYS A 115 -7.49 -16.40 -0.77
CA LYS A 115 -8.67 -15.59 -1.07
C LYS A 115 -8.31 -14.18 -1.50
N ILE A 116 -7.19 -13.65 -0.97
CA ILE A 116 -6.76 -12.26 -1.19
C ILE A 116 -5.69 -12.17 -2.30
N PHE A 117 -4.80 -13.16 -2.40
CA PHE A 117 -3.66 -13.13 -3.30
C PHE A 117 -3.68 -14.27 -4.32
N SER A 118 -3.00 -14.06 -5.45
CA SER A 118 -2.83 -15.10 -6.47
C SER A 118 -1.96 -16.26 -5.98
N ASP A 119 -2.16 -17.45 -6.55
CA ASP A 119 -1.42 -18.66 -6.16
C ASP A 119 0.11 -18.49 -6.29
N SER A 120 0.59 -17.67 -7.23
CA SER A 120 2.01 -17.35 -7.37
C SER A 120 2.59 -16.70 -6.11
N ILE A 121 1.90 -15.70 -5.55
CA ILE A 121 2.31 -14.98 -4.34
C ILE A 121 2.21 -15.91 -3.13
N VAL A 122 1.10 -16.64 -3.01
CA VAL A 122 0.91 -17.60 -1.91
C VAL A 122 2.00 -18.65 -1.90
N ASN A 123 2.35 -19.20 -3.06
CA ASN A 123 3.40 -20.21 -3.17
C ASN A 123 4.79 -19.64 -2.83
N LYS A 124 5.08 -18.38 -3.18
CA LYS A 124 6.32 -17.71 -2.73
C LYS A 124 6.37 -17.60 -1.21
N ILE A 125 5.27 -17.18 -0.57
CA ILE A 125 5.19 -17.06 0.89
C ILE A 125 5.36 -18.44 1.57
N VAL A 126 4.68 -19.47 1.07
CA VAL A 126 4.73 -20.83 1.64
C VAL A 126 6.11 -21.49 1.48
N LYS A 127 6.79 -21.26 0.35
CA LYS A 127 8.13 -21.81 0.12
C LYS A 127 9.21 -21.13 0.95
N THR A 128 8.99 -19.88 1.38
CA THR A 128 9.98 -19.17 2.19
C THR A 128 10.02 -19.70 3.62
N LYS A 129 11.19 -20.23 4.00
CA LYS A 129 11.48 -20.61 5.39
C LYS A 129 12.21 -19.46 6.09
N VAL A 130 11.63 -18.97 7.18
CA VAL A 130 12.27 -17.94 8.02
C VAL A 130 13.13 -18.64 9.07
N LYS A 131 14.45 -18.40 9.02
CA LYS A 131 15.36 -18.87 10.07
C LYS A 131 15.13 -18.06 11.34
N LYS A 132 15.07 -18.75 12.49
CA LYS A 132 14.95 -18.13 13.82
C LYS A 132 16.12 -17.14 14.01
N GLY A 133 15.83 -15.89 14.40
CA GLY A 133 16.84 -14.83 14.52
C GLY A 133 17.00 -13.92 13.29
N LYS A 134 16.55 -14.35 12.09
CA LYS A 134 16.55 -13.52 10.86
C LYS A 134 15.16 -13.04 10.45
N GLU A 135 14.24 -12.95 11.41
CA GLU A 135 12.84 -12.63 11.14
C GLU A 135 12.65 -11.19 10.63
N ILE A 136 13.42 -10.23 11.15
CA ILE A 136 13.39 -8.83 10.70
C ILE A 136 13.90 -8.71 9.27
N GLU A 137 15.03 -9.38 8.98
CA GLU A 137 15.60 -9.46 7.63
C GLU A 137 14.63 -10.13 6.66
N ALA A 138 13.91 -11.16 7.09
CA ALA A 138 12.92 -11.85 6.26
C ALA A 138 11.75 -10.94 5.91
N VAL A 139 11.19 -10.21 6.88
CA VAL A 139 10.13 -9.21 6.63
C VAL A 139 10.61 -8.14 5.65
N PHE A 140 11.85 -7.66 5.83
CA PHE A 140 12.46 -6.69 4.94
C PHE A 140 12.66 -7.23 3.52
N MET A 141 13.22 -8.44 3.39
CA MET A 141 13.45 -9.11 2.11
C MET A 141 12.14 -9.43 1.39
N PHE A 142 11.08 -9.81 2.10
CA PHE A 142 9.77 -10.00 1.50
C PHE A 142 9.24 -8.73 0.84
N ARG A 143 9.44 -7.56 1.47
CA ARG A 143 9.06 -6.28 0.86
C ARG A 143 9.88 -5.98 -0.41
N VAL A 144 11.16 -6.35 -0.43
CA VAL A 144 12.01 -6.19 -1.62
C VAL A 144 11.61 -7.18 -2.74
N LEU A 145 11.37 -8.45 -2.40
CA LEU A 145 11.12 -9.54 -3.35
C LEU A 145 9.69 -9.55 -3.93
N LEU A 146 8.70 -9.09 -3.16
CA LEU A 146 7.30 -8.99 -3.60
C LEU A 146 7.00 -7.63 -4.26
N GLY A 147 7.97 -6.72 -4.27
CA GLY A 147 7.83 -5.36 -4.79
C GLY A 147 6.98 -4.47 -3.89
N SER A 148 7.02 -3.16 -4.16
CA SER A 148 6.19 -2.15 -3.50
C SER A 148 4.69 -2.35 -3.75
N THR A 149 4.32 -3.19 -4.71
CA THR A 149 2.95 -3.33 -5.21
C THR A 149 2.07 -4.21 -4.32
N ILE A 150 2.64 -5.03 -3.43
CA ILE A 150 1.87 -5.94 -2.57
C ILE A 150 2.46 -5.97 -1.16
N LEU A 151 2.57 -4.80 -0.55
CA LEU A 151 3.04 -4.58 0.82
C LEU A 151 2.21 -5.39 1.83
N GLU A 152 0.94 -5.56 1.52
CA GLU A 152 -0.07 -6.27 2.30
C GLU A 152 0.27 -7.77 2.40
N ALA A 153 0.77 -8.38 1.31
CA ALA A 153 1.17 -9.79 1.29
C ALA A 153 2.30 -10.08 2.28
N VAL A 154 3.18 -9.10 2.54
CA VAL A 154 4.24 -9.22 3.55
C VAL A 154 3.64 -9.34 4.94
N TYR A 155 2.60 -8.56 5.26
CA TYR A 155 1.95 -8.57 6.56
C TYR A 155 1.19 -9.88 6.81
N TYR A 156 0.37 -10.31 5.84
CA TYR A 156 -0.31 -11.61 5.90
C TYR A 156 0.70 -12.77 5.96
N GLY A 157 1.77 -12.70 5.17
CA GLY A 157 2.83 -13.70 5.15
C GLY A 157 3.60 -13.80 6.47
N ALA A 158 3.94 -12.66 7.09
CA ALA A 158 4.60 -12.63 8.40
C ALA A 158 3.75 -13.29 9.49
N GLY A 159 2.43 -13.07 9.45
CA GLY A 159 1.46 -13.75 10.31
C GLY A 159 1.42 -15.26 10.10
N PHE A 160 1.31 -15.69 8.84
CA PHE A 160 1.30 -17.10 8.46
C PHE A 160 2.59 -17.84 8.87
N LEU A 161 3.74 -17.19 8.71
CA LEU A 161 5.06 -17.71 9.10
C LEU A 161 5.30 -17.67 10.62
N LYS A 162 4.31 -17.20 11.40
CA LYS A 162 4.35 -17.10 12.86
C LYS A 162 5.53 -16.29 13.39
N ILE A 163 5.95 -15.26 12.65
CA ILE A 163 6.99 -14.33 13.10
C ILE A 163 6.53 -13.63 14.39
N PRO A 164 7.37 -13.47 15.42
CA PRO A 164 6.98 -12.77 16.65
C PRO A 164 6.48 -11.35 16.37
N PHE A 165 5.37 -10.96 16.99
CA PHE A 165 4.69 -9.68 16.74
C PHE A 165 5.60 -8.46 16.92
N GLY A 166 6.44 -8.43 17.96
CA GLY A 166 7.38 -7.32 18.18
C GLY A 166 8.42 -7.18 17.05
N LYS A 167 8.94 -8.30 16.54
CA LYS A 167 9.89 -8.29 15.40
C LYS A 167 9.23 -7.89 14.10
N PHE A 168 7.97 -8.30 13.92
CA PHE A 168 7.13 -7.84 12.82
C PHE A 168 6.93 -6.32 12.86
N LEU A 169 6.54 -5.75 14.01
CA LEU A 169 6.33 -4.30 14.13
C LEU A 169 7.61 -3.52 13.84
N ILE A 170 8.75 -3.93 14.42
CA ILE A 170 10.04 -3.27 14.16
C ILE A 170 10.39 -3.34 12.67
N GLY A 171 10.26 -4.51 12.04
CA GLY A 171 10.50 -4.68 10.60
C GLY A 171 9.54 -3.84 9.74
N ALA A 172 8.26 -3.78 10.09
CA ALA A 172 7.25 -2.99 9.40
C ALA A 172 7.55 -1.48 9.50
N SER A 173 7.90 -0.98 10.69
CA SER A 173 8.26 0.43 10.89
C SER A 173 9.56 0.81 10.16
N LEU A 174 10.62 0.01 10.29
CA LEU A 174 11.90 0.25 9.61
C LEU A 174 11.77 0.25 8.09
N SER A 175 10.93 -0.66 7.58
CA SER A 175 10.69 -0.74 6.15
C SER A 175 9.95 0.49 5.61
N HIS A 176 9.04 1.12 6.38
CA HIS A 176 8.38 2.36 5.96
C HIS A 176 9.35 3.52 5.79
N LEU A 177 10.30 3.66 6.72
CA LEU A 177 11.33 4.70 6.67
C LEU A 177 12.21 4.58 5.41
N LYS A 178 12.69 3.37 5.09
CA LYS A 178 13.62 3.17 3.98
C LYS A 178 12.95 3.21 2.59
N THR A 179 11.69 2.78 2.47
CA THR A 179 11.00 2.77 1.18
C THR A 179 10.69 4.18 0.67
N LYS A 180 10.48 5.17 1.55
CA LYS A 180 10.17 6.55 1.13
C LYS A 180 11.36 7.50 1.11
N GLY A 181 12.47 7.20 1.79
CA GLY A 181 13.70 8.00 1.68
C GLY A 181 14.30 8.06 0.26
N ARG A 182 14.04 7.06 -0.58
CA ARG A 182 14.55 6.98 -1.97
C ARG A 182 13.75 7.80 -3.00
N TYR A 183 12.68 8.47 -2.59
CA TYR A 183 11.87 9.32 -3.50
C TYR A 183 12.17 10.83 -3.34
N PHE A 184 13.09 11.18 -2.44
CA PHE A 184 13.43 12.56 -2.09
C PHE A 184 14.93 12.85 -2.18
N GLU A 185 15.69 11.98 -2.86
CA GLU A 185 17.06 12.24 -3.34
C GLU A 185 17.04 12.35 -4.87
#